data_AF-A0AAN6GEQ3-F1
#
_entry.id   AF-A0AAN6GEQ3-F1
#
_cell.length_a   1.000
_cell.length_b   1.000
_cell.length_c   1.000
_cell.angle_alpha   90.00
_cell.angle_beta   90.00
_cell.angle_gamma   90.00
#
_symmetry.space_group_name_H-M   'P 1'
#
loop_
_entity.id
_entity.type
_entity.pdbx_description
1 polymer ?
#
loop_
_entity_poly.entity_id
_entity_poly.type
_entity_poly.pdbx_seq_one_letter_code
_entity_poly.pdbx_strand_id
1 'polypeptide(L)'
;MAETQEQKLEKGIAYKDEGNQHFKDGEWQKAIASYHHAGLYLAGIVSEGSKLSDLIAGNGAGGSVGSDELAESRKQLSIVRNNMAACFLKLEKYTRAIQCADQCLAIDPSNLKASYRKLQALRLSKDIKYKTFLDELLAKYPQEEMLRKEFEEWKVEEKKKSAEADKKMSGFLNRKRPAAAASAATASSSEASSSTASGSASRPTPAQRPVGAASAVRRTGPVTRQ
;
A
#
# COMPACT_ATOMS: atom_id res chain seq x y z
N MET A 1 7.72 42.91 10.61
CA MET A 1 6.32 42.72 10.17
C MET A 1 6.12 41.23 9.98
N ALA A 2 5.19 40.60 10.69
CA ALA A 2 4.91 39.18 10.49
C ALA A 2 4.23 38.99 9.12
N GLU A 3 4.65 37.99 8.35
CA GLU A 3 4.03 37.67 7.05
C GLU A 3 2.57 37.26 7.24
N THR A 4 1.65 37.83 6.46
CA THR A 4 0.22 37.48 6.51
C THR A 4 -0.03 36.08 5.94
N GLN A 5 -1.15 35.46 6.29
CA GLN A 5 -1.50 34.13 5.77
C GLN A 5 -1.65 34.12 4.23
N GLU A 6 -2.18 35.21 3.67
CA GLU A 6 -2.30 35.42 2.23
C GLU A 6 -0.93 35.47 1.54
N GLN A 7 0.03 36.23 2.09
CA GLN A 7 1.40 36.28 1.56
C GLN A 7 2.10 34.92 1.62
N LYS A 8 1.87 34.15 2.68
CA LYS A 8 2.40 32.77 2.79
C LYS A 8 1.76 31.86 1.74
N LEU A 9 0.47 32.00 1.49
CA LEU A 9 -0.25 31.19 0.49
C LEU A 9 0.28 31.49 -0.91
N GLU A 10 0.44 32.77 -1.25
CA GLU A 10 1.00 33.23 -2.52
C GLU A 10 2.43 32.69 -2.73
N LYS A 11 3.30 32.81 -1.72
CA LYS A 11 4.65 32.22 -1.77
C LYS A 11 4.60 30.71 -1.97
N GLY A 12 3.72 30.01 -1.25
CA GLY A 12 3.53 28.57 -1.39
C GLY A 12 3.12 28.17 -2.82
N ILE A 13 2.23 28.95 -3.44
CA ILE A 13 1.80 28.73 -4.83
C ILE A 13 2.94 29.03 -5.81
N ALA A 14 3.68 30.12 -5.63
CA ALA A 14 4.81 30.48 -6.48
C ALA A 14 5.88 29.37 -6.51
N TYR A 15 6.27 28.84 -5.34
CA TYR A 15 7.22 27.73 -5.26
C TYR A 15 6.68 26.42 -5.88
N LYS A 16 5.36 26.19 -5.77
CA LYS A 16 4.73 25.05 -6.46
C LYS A 16 4.84 25.20 -7.98
N ASP A 17 4.60 26.40 -8.50
CA ASP A 17 4.67 26.66 -9.94
C ASP A 17 6.10 26.60 -10.47
N GLU A 18 7.08 27.08 -9.71
CA GLU A 18 8.51 26.87 -9.99
C GLU A 18 8.86 25.37 -10.00
N GLY A 19 8.37 24.60 -9.03
CA GLY A 19 8.54 23.14 -9.00
C GLY A 19 7.90 22.46 -10.21
N ASN A 20 6.74 22.93 -10.67
CA ASN A 20 6.09 22.43 -11.89
C ASN A 20 6.93 22.73 -13.14
N GLN A 21 7.61 23.88 -13.17
CA GLN A 21 8.51 24.24 -14.26
C GLN A 21 9.74 23.32 -14.29
N HIS A 22 10.45 23.18 -13.16
CA HIS A 22 11.57 22.23 -13.05
C HIS A 22 11.16 20.79 -13.37
N PHE A 23 9.92 20.40 -13.05
CA PHE A 23 9.39 19.09 -13.42
C PHE A 23 9.26 18.93 -14.95
N LYS A 24 8.79 19.97 -15.66
CA LYS A 24 8.72 19.94 -17.13
C LYS A 24 10.12 19.90 -17.75
N ASP A 25 11.07 20.60 -17.14
CA ASP A 25 12.47 20.66 -17.59
C ASP A 25 13.27 19.39 -17.26
N GLY A 26 12.66 18.41 -16.58
CA GLY A 26 13.30 17.14 -16.20
C GLY A 26 14.26 17.26 -15.01
N GLU A 27 14.31 18.42 -14.36
CA GLU A 27 15.15 18.70 -13.21
C GLU A 27 14.50 18.24 -11.90
N TRP A 28 14.24 16.93 -11.77
CA TRP A 28 13.43 16.36 -10.68
C TRP A 28 13.92 16.71 -9.27
N GLN A 29 15.23 16.84 -9.08
CA GLN A 29 15.82 17.20 -7.78
C GLN A 29 15.54 18.65 -7.39
N LYS A 30 15.66 19.58 -8.34
CA LYS A 30 15.32 20.99 -8.13
C LYS A 30 13.81 21.16 -7.93
N ALA A 31 13.01 20.44 -8.71
CA ALA A 31 11.56 20.39 -8.53
C ALA A 31 11.19 19.98 -7.09
N ILE A 32 11.82 18.93 -6.55
CA ILE A 32 11.62 18.51 -5.15
C ILE A 32 11.98 19.63 -4.17
N ALA A 33 13.05 20.37 -4.40
CA ALA A 33 13.45 21.48 -3.52
C ALA A 33 12.40 22.60 -3.53
N SER A 34 11.94 23.05 -4.71
CA SER A 34 10.87 24.05 -4.82
C SER A 34 9.56 23.56 -4.20
N TYR A 35 9.16 22.30 -4.46
CA TYR A 35 7.99 21.71 -3.81
C TYR A 35 8.13 21.60 -2.29
N HIS A 36 9.34 21.35 -1.78
CA HIS A 36 9.58 21.33 -0.34
C HIS A 36 9.38 22.72 0.26
N HIS A 37 9.92 23.77 -0.37
CA HIS A 37 9.66 25.15 0.04
C HIS A 37 8.17 25.49 -0.01
N ALA A 38 7.46 25.13 -1.08
CA ALA A 38 6.00 25.28 -1.16
C ALA A 38 5.30 24.59 0.03
N GLY A 39 5.70 23.36 0.33
CA GLY A 39 5.16 22.58 1.44
C GLY A 39 5.37 23.24 2.80
N LEU A 40 6.50 23.91 3.03
CA LEU A 40 6.79 24.62 4.30
C LEU A 40 5.84 25.80 4.51
N TYR A 41 5.64 26.65 3.50
CA TYR A 41 4.71 27.78 3.59
C TYR A 41 3.26 27.31 3.76
N LEU A 42 2.83 26.35 2.95
CA LEU A 42 1.46 25.82 3.00
C LEU A 42 1.18 25.09 4.32
N ALA A 43 2.09 24.24 4.78
CA ALA A 43 1.95 23.55 6.06
C ALA A 43 1.99 24.50 7.27
N GLY A 44 2.75 25.61 7.17
CA GLY A 44 2.76 26.67 8.18
C GLY A 44 1.37 27.26 8.38
N ILE A 45 0.67 27.60 7.30
CA ILE A 45 -0.70 28.11 7.33
C ILE A 45 -1.65 27.07 7.94
N VAL A 46 -1.56 25.80 7.53
CA VAL A 46 -2.40 24.71 8.07
C VAL A 46 -2.17 24.51 9.58
N SER A 47 -0.93 24.60 10.05
CA SER A 47 -0.59 24.47 11.47
C SER A 47 -1.11 25.65 12.29
N GLU A 48 -0.95 26.87 11.79
CA GLU A 48 -1.47 28.10 12.42
C GLU A 48 -2.99 28.07 12.51
N GLY A 49 -3.67 27.65 11.44
CA GLY A 49 -5.13 27.53 11.44
C GLY A 49 -5.68 26.41 12.30
N SER A 50 -4.98 25.27 12.41
CA SER A 50 -5.38 24.19 13.32
C SER A 50 -5.34 24.65 14.78
N LYS A 51 -4.26 25.34 15.19
CA LYS A 51 -4.14 25.90 16.55
C LYS A 51 -5.21 26.95 16.84
N LEU A 52 -5.50 27.81 15.86
CA LEU A 52 -6.57 28.79 15.98
C LEU A 52 -7.95 28.12 16.09
N SER A 53 -8.19 27.08 15.30
CA SER A 53 -9.43 26.29 15.37
C SER A 53 -9.61 25.61 16.73
N ASP A 54 -8.55 25.03 17.31
CA ASP A 54 -8.60 24.39 18.63
C ASP A 54 -8.93 25.39 19.74
N LEU A 55 -8.43 26.63 19.64
CA LEU A 55 -8.74 27.72 20.57
C LEU A 55 -10.17 28.24 20.41
N ILE A 56 -10.69 28.32 19.19
CA ILE A 56 -12.05 28.83 18.90
C ILE A 56 -13.12 27.78 19.20
N ALA A 57 -12.84 26.48 18.98
CA ALA A 57 -13.76 25.39 19.27
C ALA A 57 -14.13 25.30 20.76
N GLY A 58 -13.30 25.83 21.66
CA GLY A 58 -13.62 25.98 23.09
C GLY A 58 -14.53 27.17 23.43
N ASN A 59 -14.69 28.14 22.52
CA ASN A 59 -15.33 29.43 22.82
C ASN A 59 -16.47 29.85 21.85
N GLY A 60 -16.90 28.98 20.92
CA GLY A 60 -18.18 29.13 20.21
C GLY A 60 -18.35 30.35 19.29
N ALA A 61 -17.29 31.14 19.05
CA ALA A 61 -17.36 32.34 18.22
C ALA A 61 -16.71 32.09 16.84
N GLY A 62 -17.53 31.67 15.88
CA GLY A 62 -17.12 31.41 14.50
C GLY A 62 -16.74 32.68 13.73
N GLY A 63 -15.47 32.79 13.33
CA GLY A 63 -15.00 33.71 12.30
C GLY A 63 -14.66 32.94 11.02
N SER A 64 -15.28 33.30 9.89
CA SER A 64 -15.17 32.55 8.62
C SER A 64 -13.93 32.94 7.78
N VAL A 65 -13.22 34.02 8.13
CA VAL A 65 -12.17 34.63 7.28
C VAL A 65 -10.85 33.84 7.26
N GLY A 66 -10.69 32.80 8.08
CA GLY A 66 -9.54 31.89 7.99
C GLY A 66 -9.88 30.54 7.35
N SER A 67 -11.17 30.24 7.14
CA SER A 67 -11.63 28.93 6.66
C SER A 67 -11.13 28.62 5.27
N ASP A 68 -11.20 29.62 4.39
CA ASP A 68 -11.12 29.41 2.95
C ASP A 68 -9.66 29.35 2.48
N GLU A 69 -8.80 30.21 3.01
CA GLU A 69 -7.34 30.16 2.80
C GLU A 69 -6.74 28.90 3.41
N LEU A 70 -7.27 28.43 4.55
CA LEU A 70 -6.85 27.15 5.13
C LEU A 70 -7.28 25.98 4.26
N ALA A 71 -8.49 25.99 3.72
CA ALA A 71 -8.97 24.96 2.81
C ALA A 71 -8.14 24.93 1.52
N GLU A 72 -7.87 26.10 0.93
CA GLU A 72 -7.06 26.21 -0.28
C GLU A 72 -5.61 25.81 -0.01
N SER A 73 -5.02 26.22 1.11
CA SER A 73 -3.67 25.80 1.52
C SER A 73 -3.57 24.28 1.68
N ARG A 74 -4.54 23.63 2.34
CA ARG A 74 -4.59 22.17 2.45
C ARG A 74 -4.67 21.51 1.08
N LYS A 75 -5.53 22.01 0.20
CA LYS A 75 -5.69 21.49 -1.17
C LYS A 75 -4.40 21.62 -1.97
N GLN A 76 -3.76 22.79 -1.95
CA GLN A 76 -2.47 23.01 -2.62
C GLN A 76 -1.37 22.12 -2.02
N LEU A 77 -1.34 21.92 -0.71
CA LEU A 77 -0.38 21.04 -0.04
C LEU A 77 -0.53 19.58 -0.48
N SER A 78 -1.76 19.10 -0.66
CA SER A 78 -2.05 17.78 -1.23
C SER A 78 -1.45 17.67 -2.64
N ILE A 79 -1.69 18.66 -3.51
CA ILE A 79 -1.16 18.70 -4.88
C ILE A 79 0.37 18.68 -4.88
N VAL A 80 1.02 19.52 -4.07
CA VAL A 80 2.48 19.60 -3.94
C VAL A 80 3.06 18.24 -3.56
N ARG A 81 2.51 17.59 -2.53
CA ARG A 81 2.98 16.27 -2.07
C ARG A 81 2.78 15.19 -3.13
N ASN A 82 1.67 15.24 -3.85
CA ASN A 82 1.42 14.33 -4.97
C ASN A 82 2.46 14.52 -6.09
N ASN A 83 2.85 15.77 -6.39
CA ASN A 83 3.88 16.07 -7.38
C ASN A 83 5.29 15.66 -6.90
N MET A 84 5.59 15.82 -5.61
CA MET A 84 6.82 15.28 -5.01
C MET A 84 6.90 13.76 -5.14
N ALA A 85 5.79 13.04 -4.91
CA ALA A 85 5.75 11.59 -5.11
C ALA A 85 6.08 11.21 -6.56
N ALA A 86 5.57 11.95 -7.54
CA ALA A 86 5.92 11.76 -8.95
C ALA A 86 7.41 12.00 -9.23
N CYS A 87 8.01 13.04 -8.64
CA CYS A 87 9.45 13.30 -8.78
C CYS A 87 10.28 12.17 -8.17
N PHE A 88 9.91 11.68 -6.99
CA PHE A 88 10.63 10.59 -6.33
C PHE A 88 10.50 9.27 -7.09
N LEU A 89 9.37 9.01 -7.76
CA LEU A 89 9.24 7.89 -8.70
C LEU A 89 10.24 8.00 -9.86
N LYS A 90 10.39 9.20 -10.45
CA LYS A 90 11.36 9.44 -11.53
C LYS A 90 12.81 9.32 -11.09
N LEU A 91 13.09 9.58 -9.81
CA LEU A 91 14.42 9.41 -9.20
C LEU A 91 14.64 8.02 -8.58
N GLU A 92 13.72 7.08 -8.77
CA GLU A 92 13.77 5.72 -8.21
C GLU A 92 13.88 5.66 -6.67
N LYS A 93 13.49 6.75 -5.98
CA LYS A 93 13.47 6.85 -4.51
C LYS A 93 12.12 6.41 -3.97
N TYR A 94 11.81 5.12 -4.10
CA TYR A 94 10.47 4.58 -3.84
C TYR A 94 9.97 4.77 -2.40
N THR A 95 10.83 4.66 -1.40
CA THR A 95 10.45 4.86 0.01
C THR A 95 9.94 6.28 0.27
N ARG A 96 10.61 7.29 -0.28
CA ARG A 96 10.16 8.69 -0.19
C ARG A 96 8.91 8.94 -1.03
N ALA A 97 8.78 8.31 -2.19
CA ALA A 97 7.57 8.40 -3.00
C ALA A 97 6.33 7.92 -2.24
N ILE A 98 6.44 6.77 -1.55
CA ILE A 98 5.37 6.23 -0.70
C ILE A 98 5.01 7.21 0.41
N GLN A 99 6.00 7.75 1.13
CA GLN A 99 5.78 8.72 2.19
C GLN A 99 5.04 9.98 1.69
N CYS A 100 5.48 10.55 0.57
CA CYS A 100 4.81 11.72 -0.01
C CYS A 100 3.38 11.41 -0.47
N ALA A 101 3.15 10.22 -1.04
CA ALA A 101 1.81 9.80 -1.44
C ALA A 101 0.89 9.58 -0.22
N ASP A 102 1.40 8.98 0.87
CA ASP A 102 0.65 8.82 2.12
C ASP A 102 0.28 10.17 2.75
N GLN A 103 1.21 11.12 2.75
CA GLN A 103 0.95 12.48 3.23
C GLN A 103 -0.05 13.25 2.35
N CYS A 104 -0.15 12.92 1.06
CA CYS A 104 -1.18 13.43 0.17
C CYS A 104 -2.54 12.81 0.50
N LEU A 105 -2.61 11.49 0.65
CA LEU A 105 -3.83 10.75 0.98
C LEU A 105 -4.37 11.08 2.38
N ALA A 106 -3.50 11.48 3.30
CA ALA A 106 -3.91 11.98 4.61
C ALA A 106 -4.67 13.31 4.54
N ILE A 107 -4.41 14.13 3.51
CA ILE A 107 -5.15 15.39 3.28
C ILE A 107 -6.35 15.15 2.36
N ASP A 108 -6.13 14.44 1.25
CA ASP A 108 -7.13 14.16 0.23
C ASP A 108 -7.19 12.63 -0.02
N PRO A 109 -8.01 11.90 0.77
CA PRO A 109 -8.17 10.47 0.62
C PRO A 109 -8.80 10.05 -0.71
N SER A 110 -9.46 10.99 -1.40
CA SER A 110 -10.14 10.74 -2.68
C SER A 110 -9.18 10.75 -3.88
N ASN A 111 -7.92 11.13 -3.66
CA ASN A 111 -6.95 11.31 -4.72
C ASN A 111 -6.46 9.97 -5.32
N LEU A 112 -7.12 9.57 -6.41
CA LEU A 112 -6.76 8.37 -7.17
C LEU A 112 -5.33 8.41 -7.73
N LYS A 113 -4.87 9.57 -8.18
CA LYS A 113 -3.51 9.72 -8.75
C LYS A 113 -2.44 9.48 -7.68
N ALA A 114 -2.64 9.97 -6.46
CA ALA A 114 -1.73 9.72 -5.34
C ALA A 114 -1.71 8.23 -4.94
N SER A 115 -2.89 7.61 -4.87
CA SER A 115 -3.01 6.17 -4.62
C SER A 115 -2.29 5.34 -5.68
N TYR A 116 -2.46 5.67 -6.95
CA TYR A 116 -1.79 4.98 -8.05
C TYR A 116 -0.27 5.16 -8.01
N ARG A 117 0.23 6.37 -7.69
CA ARG A 117 1.67 6.62 -7.50
C ARG A 117 2.26 5.81 -6.35
N LYS A 118 1.53 5.68 -5.24
CA LYS A 118 1.92 4.81 -4.12
C LYS A 118 1.99 3.34 -4.56
N LEU A 119 0.97 2.88 -5.28
CA LEU A 119 0.91 1.51 -5.80
C LEU A 119 2.10 1.20 -6.73
N GLN A 120 2.41 2.11 -7.65
CA GLN A 120 3.59 2.01 -8.52
C GLN A 120 4.90 1.98 -7.72
N ALA A 121 5.04 2.85 -6.71
CA ALA A 121 6.23 2.85 -5.86
C ALA A 121 6.40 1.51 -5.13
N LEU A 122 5.32 0.93 -4.59
CA LEU A 122 5.31 -0.37 -3.92
C LEU A 122 5.68 -1.52 -4.88
N ARG A 123 5.20 -1.47 -6.13
CA ARG A 123 5.54 -2.45 -7.17
C ARG A 123 7.03 -2.43 -7.47
N LEU A 124 7.57 -1.24 -7.74
CA LEU A 124 8.97 -1.05 -8.13
C LEU A 124 9.92 -1.36 -6.96
N SER A 125 9.54 -1.05 -5.73
CA SER A 125 10.29 -1.44 -4.53
C SER A 125 10.14 -2.91 -4.14
N LYS A 126 9.29 -3.68 -4.86
CA LYS A 126 8.94 -5.08 -4.54
C LYS A 126 8.49 -5.27 -3.09
N ASP A 127 7.75 -4.29 -2.56
CA ASP A 127 7.26 -4.34 -1.19
C ASP A 127 6.13 -5.37 -1.06
N ILE A 128 6.15 -6.14 0.02
CA ILE A 128 5.11 -7.12 0.37
C ILE A 128 3.72 -6.47 0.49
N LYS A 129 3.66 -5.18 0.82
CA LYS A 129 2.42 -4.41 0.96
C LYS A 129 1.75 -4.09 -0.38
N TYR A 130 2.44 -4.30 -1.51
CA TYR A 130 1.89 -4.03 -2.84
C TYR A 130 0.55 -4.76 -3.06
N LYS A 131 0.50 -6.05 -2.75
CA LYS A 131 -0.67 -6.90 -3.01
C LYS A 131 -1.86 -6.47 -2.15
N THR A 132 -1.65 -6.29 -0.85
CA THR A 132 -2.71 -5.85 0.07
C THR A 132 -3.26 -4.49 -0.35
N PHE A 133 -2.39 -3.56 -0.74
CA PHE A 133 -2.80 -2.23 -1.16
C PHE A 133 -3.54 -2.23 -2.52
N LEU A 134 -3.13 -3.08 -3.46
CA LEU A 134 -3.83 -3.28 -4.73
C LEU A 134 -5.26 -3.79 -4.52
N ASP A 135 -5.44 -4.76 -3.63
CA ASP A 135 -6.76 -5.32 -3.31
C ASP A 135 -7.66 -4.28 -2.62
N GLU A 136 -7.11 -3.49 -1.71
CA GLU A 136 -7.82 -2.35 -1.09
C GLU A 136 -8.27 -1.32 -2.13
N LEU A 137 -7.43 -0.99 -3.11
CA LEU A 137 -7.77 -0.04 -4.17
C LEU A 137 -8.84 -0.59 -5.11
N LEU A 138 -8.77 -1.87 -5.48
CA LEU A 138 -9.80 -2.53 -6.31
C LEU A 138 -11.14 -2.62 -5.58
N ALA A 139 -11.14 -2.81 -4.26
CA ALA A 139 -12.36 -2.81 -3.46
C ALA A 139 -13.03 -1.41 -3.43
N LYS A 140 -12.21 -0.34 -3.36
CA LYS A 140 -12.70 1.04 -3.37
C LYS A 140 -13.10 1.53 -4.76
N TYR A 141 -12.35 1.15 -5.79
CA TYR A 141 -12.49 1.62 -7.16
C TYR A 141 -12.57 0.45 -8.15
N PRO A 142 -13.62 -0.39 -8.07
CA PRO A 142 -13.71 -1.62 -8.86
C PRO A 142 -13.88 -1.36 -10.36
N GLN A 143 -14.35 -0.18 -10.73
CA GLN A 143 -14.55 0.22 -12.13
C GLN A 143 -13.28 0.73 -12.79
N GLU A 144 -12.19 0.98 -12.03
CA GLU A 144 -11.03 1.61 -12.63
C GLU A 144 -10.20 0.65 -13.49
N GLU A 145 -10.08 1.00 -14.77
CA GLU A 145 -9.42 0.15 -15.77
C GLU A 145 -7.91 0.04 -15.50
N MET A 146 -7.29 1.14 -15.06
CA MET A 146 -5.85 1.16 -14.74
C MET A 146 -5.49 0.17 -13.63
N LEU A 147 -6.34 0.02 -12.60
CA LEU A 147 -6.10 -0.92 -11.51
C LEU A 147 -6.33 -2.38 -11.94
N ARG A 148 -7.28 -2.63 -12.84
CA ARG A 148 -7.52 -3.96 -13.40
C ARG A 148 -6.34 -4.45 -14.25
N LYS A 149 -5.81 -3.59 -15.12
CA LYS A 149 -4.60 -3.88 -15.91
C LYS A 149 -3.42 -4.21 -15.00
N GLU A 150 -3.19 -3.38 -13.99
CA GLU A 150 -2.15 -3.59 -12.99
C GLU A 150 -2.27 -4.95 -12.27
N PHE A 151 -3.50 -5.36 -11.95
CA PHE A 151 -3.79 -6.66 -11.34
C PHE A 151 -3.58 -7.85 -12.27
N GLU A 152 -3.93 -7.70 -13.55
CA GLU A 152 -3.63 -8.72 -14.57
C GLU A 152 -2.12 -8.89 -14.78
N GLU A 153 -1.38 -7.79 -14.84
CA GLU A 153 0.08 -7.81 -14.92
C GLU A 153 0.70 -8.50 -13.70
N TRP A 154 0.22 -8.19 -12.49
CA TRP A 154 0.67 -8.86 -11.27
C TRP A 154 0.43 -10.38 -11.33
N LYS A 155 -0.75 -10.83 -11.81
CA LYS A 155 -1.03 -12.27 -11.99
C LYS A 155 -0.08 -12.94 -12.97
N VAL A 156 0.27 -12.26 -14.06
CA VAL A 156 1.24 -12.78 -15.03
C VAL A 156 2.63 -12.88 -14.40
N GLU A 157 3.03 -11.88 -13.62
CA GLU A 157 4.33 -11.87 -12.95
C GLU A 157 4.45 -12.95 -11.88
N GLU A 158 3.40 -13.21 -11.10
CA GLU A 158 3.35 -14.29 -10.12
C GLU A 158 3.46 -15.67 -10.78
N LYS A 159 2.73 -15.92 -11.86
CA LYS A 159 2.85 -17.19 -12.61
C LYS A 159 4.25 -17.40 -13.18
N LYS A 160 4.91 -16.33 -13.64
CA LYS A 160 6.30 -16.41 -14.10
C LYS A 160 7.24 -16.74 -12.95
N LYS A 161 7.10 -16.07 -11.81
CA LYS A 161 7.91 -16.33 -10.59
C LYS A 161 7.70 -17.75 -10.08
N SER A 162 6.47 -18.26 -10.04
CA SER A 162 6.19 -19.63 -9.63
C SER A 162 6.78 -20.65 -10.60
N ALA A 163 6.63 -20.45 -11.92
CA ALA A 163 7.21 -21.33 -12.92
C ALA A 163 8.76 -21.34 -12.87
N GLU A 164 9.39 -20.20 -12.60
CA GLU A 164 10.84 -20.12 -12.38
C GLU A 164 11.27 -20.81 -11.08
N ALA A 165 10.50 -20.67 -10.01
CA ALA A 165 10.74 -21.37 -8.75
C ALA A 165 10.63 -22.89 -8.92
N ASP A 166 9.61 -23.38 -9.63
CA ASP A 166 9.42 -24.80 -9.92
C ASP A 166 10.56 -25.36 -10.78
N LYS A 167 11.01 -24.61 -11.80
CA LYS A 167 12.18 -24.98 -12.62
C LYS A 167 13.46 -25.06 -11.78
N LYS A 168 13.69 -24.08 -10.90
CA LYS A 168 14.85 -24.08 -9.98
C LYS A 168 14.79 -25.23 -8.98
N MET A 169 13.61 -25.53 -8.44
CA MET A 169 13.37 -26.64 -7.52
C MET A 169 13.62 -27.99 -8.20
N SER A 170 13.07 -28.19 -9.40
CA SER A 170 13.31 -29.40 -10.21
C SER A 170 14.78 -29.59 -10.56
N GLY A 171 15.48 -28.53 -10.98
CA GLY A 171 16.92 -28.58 -11.26
C GLY A 171 17.78 -28.90 -10.03
N PHE A 172 17.41 -28.36 -8.86
CA PHE A 172 18.09 -28.66 -7.60
C PHE A 172 17.87 -30.11 -7.13
N LEU A 173 16.65 -30.63 -7.24
CA LEU A 173 16.30 -32.01 -6.86
C LEU A 173 16.97 -33.05 -7.76
N ASN A 174 17.02 -32.81 -9.07
CA ASN A 174 17.69 -33.72 -10.01
C ASN A 174 19.21 -33.73 -9.85
N ARG A 175 19.82 -32.64 -9.38
CA ARG A 175 21.28 -32.57 -9.10
C ARG A 175 21.68 -33.27 -7.81
N LYS A 176 20.74 -33.48 -6.87
CA LYS A 176 20.99 -34.10 -5.56
C LYS A 176 20.61 -35.58 -5.50
N ARG A 177 20.20 -36.20 -6.61
CA ARG A 177 20.02 -37.65 -6.71
C ARG A 177 21.41 -38.30 -6.83
N PRO A 178 21.96 -38.94 -5.78
CA PRO A 178 23.21 -39.66 -5.91
C PRO A 178 22.99 -40.85 -6.84
N ALA A 179 24.05 -41.28 -7.51
CA ALA A 179 24.14 -42.44 -8.39
C ALA A 179 23.89 -43.79 -7.65
N ALA A 180 22.75 -43.94 -6.99
CA ALA A 180 22.33 -45.15 -6.27
C ALA A 180 21.17 -45.88 -6.95
N ALA A 181 20.75 -45.45 -8.15
CA ALA A 181 19.65 -46.06 -8.90
C ALA A 181 20.06 -46.67 -10.26
N ALA A 182 21.37 -46.94 -10.45
CA ALA A 182 21.90 -47.53 -11.68
C ALA A 182 22.34 -49.01 -11.53
N SER A 183 22.11 -49.67 -10.38
CA SER A 183 22.58 -51.05 -10.15
C SER A 183 21.53 -52.04 -9.65
N ALA A 184 20.23 -51.80 -9.86
CA ALA A 184 19.17 -52.72 -9.40
C ALA A 184 18.20 -53.15 -10.51
N ALA A 185 18.69 -53.28 -11.74
CA ALA A 185 17.90 -53.76 -12.88
C ALA A 185 18.61 -54.89 -13.63
N THR A 186 19.02 -55.94 -12.91
CA THR A 186 19.31 -57.26 -13.50
C THR A 186 19.30 -58.33 -12.39
N ALA A 187 18.14 -58.90 -12.10
CA ALA A 187 18.01 -60.29 -11.66
C ALA A 187 16.55 -60.73 -11.85
N SER A 188 16.41 -61.81 -12.61
CA SER A 188 15.22 -62.41 -13.16
C SER A 188 14.42 -63.23 -12.12
N SER A 189 13.09 -63.27 -12.32
CA SER A 189 12.15 -64.41 -12.18
C SER A 189 12.34 -65.46 -11.07
N SER A 190 11.29 -65.74 -10.29
CA SER A 190 10.33 -66.86 -10.51
C SER A 190 9.70 -67.39 -9.21
N GLU A 191 8.43 -67.83 -9.34
CA GLU A 191 7.64 -68.67 -8.43
C GLU A 191 7.06 -68.02 -7.16
N ALA A 192 5.93 -68.43 -6.57
CA ALA A 192 4.63 -68.94 -6.99
C ALA A 192 3.81 -69.10 -5.68
N SER A 193 2.58 -68.59 -5.68
CA SER A 193 1.37 -69.15 -5.04
C SER A 193 1.19 -69.40 -3.52
N SER A 194 -0.01 -68.99 -3.07
CA SER A 194 -0.85 -69.48 -1.93
C SER A 194 -0.49 -68.98 -0.51
N SER A 195 -1.39 -68.63 0.42
CA SER A 195 -2.87 -68.60 0.50
C SER A 195 -3.33 -67.93 1.81
N THR A 196 -4.49 -67.24 1.75
CA THR A 196 -5.57 -67.11 2.76
C THR A 196 -5.32 -66.63 4.21
N ALA A 197 -5.97 -65.51 4.58
CA ALA A 197 -6.94 -65.36 5.70
C ALA A 197 -7.26 -63.84 5.88
N SER A 198 -8.41 -63.32 5.42
CA SER A 198 -9.69 -63.20 6.13
C SER A 198 -9.61 -62.58 7.54
N GLY A 199 -10.04 -61.32 7.66
CA GLY A 199 -10.31 -60.63 8.93
C GLY A 199 -11.11 -59.36 8.67
N SER A 200 -12.39 -59.39 9.05
CA SER A 200 -13.50 -58.52 8.66
C SER A 200 -13.64 -57.20 9.43
N ALA A 201 -14.23 -56.21 8.75
CA ALA A 201 -15.16 -55.17 9.23
C ALA A 201 -14.58 -54.09 10.20
N SER A 202 -14.87 -52.79 10.13
CA SER A 202 -16.12 -52.10 9.76
C SER A 202 -15.85 -50.63 9.37
N ARG A 203 -16.63 -50.11 8.41
CA ARG A 203 -16.88 -48.66 8.16
C ARG A 203 -17.88 -48.14 9.25
N PRO A 204 -18.13 -46.82 9.47
CA PRO A 204 -18.43 -45.83 8.42
C PRO A 204 -17.91 -44.38 8.63
N THR A 205 -17.81 -43.64 7.52
CA THR A 205 -17.84 -42.16 7.39
C THR A 205 -19.30 -41.65 7.49
N PRO A 206 -19.71 -40.35 7.36
CA PRO A 206 -18.97 -39.09 7.05
C PRO A 206 -19.48 -37.81 7.80
N ALA A 207 -18.90 -36.65 7.40
CA ALA A 207 -19.52 -35.31 7.30
C ALA A 207 -19.81 -34.55 8.62
N GLN A 208 -19.78 -33.22 8.72
CA GLN A 208 -19.36 -32.05 7.93
C GLN A 208 -19.42 -30.87 8.94
N ARG A 209 -18.63 -29.83 8.69
CA ARG A 209 -18.72 -28.43 9.19
C ARG A 209 -20.14 -27.82 8.94
N PRO A 210 -20.52 -26.58 9.36
CA PRO A 210 -19.68 -25.41 9.70
C PRO A 210 -20.22 -24.42 10.81
N VAL A 211 -19.40 -23.38 11.05
CA VAL A 211 -19.68 -21.94 11.31
C VAL A 211 -20.49 -21.40 12.51
N GLY A 212 -19.83 -20.41 13.16
CA GLY A 212 -20.42 -19.17 13.69
C GLY A 212 -20.94 -19.25 15.12
N ALA A 213 -20.92 -18.23 15.98
CA ALA A 213 -20.39 -16.87 15.99
C ALA A 213 -20.77 -16.29 17.38
N ALA A 214 -20.18 -15.14 17.74
CA ALA A 214 -20.59 -14.23 18.83
C ALA A 214 -20.29 -14.69 20.28
N SER A 215 -19.35 -14.06 21.00
CA SER A 215 -19.34 -12.68 21.54
C SER A 215 -20.25 -12.53 22.77
N ALA A 216 -19.64 -12.35 23.96
CA ALA A 216 -20.06 -11.37 24.97
C ALA A 216 -19.15 -11.48 26.22
N VAL A 217 -18.16 -10.59 26.31
CA VAL A 217 -17.47 -10.27 27.56
C VAL A 217 -18.36 -9.30 28.34
N ARG A 218 -18.88 -9.71 29.50
CA ARG A 218 -19.48 -8.78 30.48
C ARG A 218 -18.50 -8.57 31.62
N ARG A 219 -17.97 -7.34 31.71
CA ARG A 219 -17.25 -6.82 32.87
C ARG A 219 -18.28 -6.37 33.91
N THR A 220 -18.15 -6.87 35.13
CA THR A 220 -18.82 -6.38 36.33
C THR A 220 -17.76 -5.80 37.27
N GLY A 221 -17.92 -4.56 37.70
CA GLY A 221 -17.07 -3.91 38.71
C GLY A 221 -17.47 -2.44 38.91
N PRO A 222 -17.30 -1.88 40.12
CA PRO A 222 -18.48 -1.57 40.94
C PRO A 222 -18.73 -0.08 41.21
N VAL A 223 -19.93 0.13 41.76
CA VAL A 223 -20.54 1.35 42.28
C VAL A 223 -19.81 1.84 43.54
N THR A 224 -19.49 3.13 43.58
CA THR A 224 -19.42 3.89 44.85
C THR A 224 -19.80 5.35 44.63
N ARG A 225 -20.37 5.91 45.70
CA ARG A 225 -21.26 7.06 45.80
C ARG A 225 -20.56 8.16 46.62
N GLN A 226 -20.59 9.40 46.15
CA GLN A 226 -20.87 10.65 46.88
C GLN A 226 -20.57 11.86 45.99
#